data_AF-A0AAX3AT59-F1
#
_entry.id   AF-A0AAX3AT59-F1
#
_cell.length_a   1.000
_cell.length_b   1.000
_cell.length_c   1.000
_cell.angle_alpha   90.00
_cell.angle_beta   90.00
_cell.angle_gamma   90.00
#
_symmetry.space_group_name_H-M   'P 1'
#
loop_
_entity.id
_entity.type
_entity.pdbx_description
1 polymer ?
#
loop_
_entity_poly.entity_id
_entity_poly.type
_entity_poly.pdbx_seq_one_letter_code
_entity_poly.pdbx_strand_id
1 'polypeptide(L)'
;MADEEERRTNKAGRDMDSEGRFVKKFDKEDVMDVFDMVEGPVITAGDVADAYDSGAETARRRLRELDADGRVNKRKARKRVLWWRADEDEDSPDVADVLANNDPETLFKLLSLNLGKSITVGDTVYESGSKHPVEQSADS
;
A
#
# COMPACT_ATOMS: atom_id res chain seq x y z
N MET A 1 16.37 3.71 24.96
CA MET A 1 17.37 2.85 24.30
C MET A 1 17.12 2.99 22.82
N ALA A 2 17.83 3.91 22.17
CA ALA A 2 17.79 4.09 20.72
C ALA A 2 19.13 3.56 20.22
N ASP A 3 19.10 2.55 19.36
CA ASP A 3 20.25 2.04 18.65
C ASP A 3 20.79 3.17 17.77
N GLU A 4 21.83 3.84 18.25
CA GLU A 4 22.62 4.80 17.49
C GLU A 4 23.45 3.98 16.48
N GLU A 5 22.84 3.64 15.35
CA GLU A 5 23.48 2.88 14.26
C GLU A 5 24.70 3.68 13.75
N GLU A 6 25.89 3.26 14.20
CA GLU A 6 27.18 3.92 13.99
C GLU A 6 27.46 4.10 12.48
N ARG A 7 27.25 5.33 11.99
CA ARG A 7 27.36 5.69 10.58
C ARG A 7 28.80 5.59 10.11
N ARG A 8 29.15 4.48 9.46
CA ARG A 8 30.46 4.31 8.83
C ARG A 8 30.41 4.80 7.39
N THR A 9 31.19 5.83 7.09
CA THR A 9 31.37 6.35 5.74
C THR A 9 32.65 5.80 5.11
N ASN A 10 32.66 5.58 3.79
CA ASN A 10 33.90 5.26 3.09
C ASN A 10 34.78 6.50 2.89
N LYS A 11 36.00 6.30 2.38
CA LYS A 11 36.98 7.35 2.05
C LYS A 11 36.44 8.45 1.11
N ALA A 12 35.30 8.22 0.44
CA ALA A 12 34.62 9.17 -0.44
C ALA A 12 33.38 9.82 0.21
N GLY A 13 33.18 9.67 1.53
CA GLY A 13 32.08 10.29 2.29
C GLY A 13 30.72 9.63 2.09
N ARG A 14 30.67 8.40 1.57
CA ARG A 14 29.43 7.70 1.28
C ARG A 14 29.03 6.73 2.39
N ASP A 15 27.76 6.74 2.78
CA ASP A 15 27.20 5.86 3.80
C ASP A 15 27.37 4.38 3.45
N MET A 16 27.81 3.60 4.44
CA MET A 16 28.00 2.16 4.31
C MET A 16 27.20 1.41 5.37
N ASP A 17 26.81 0.17 5.03
CA ASP A 17 26.23 -0.74 6.00
C ASP A 17 27.29 -1.26 7.00
N SER A 18 26.84 -2.06 7.98
CA SER A 18 27.71 -2.67 9.00
C SER A 18 28.79 -3.60 8.42
N GLU A 19 28.63 -4.02 7.16
CA GLU A 19 29.53 -4.88 6.39
C GLU A 19 30.45 -4.09 5.43
N GLY A 20 30.33 -2.75 5.39
CA GLY A 20 31.21 -1.89 4.60
C GLY A 20 30.85 -1.80 3.11
N ARG A 21 29.59 -2.05 2.73
CA ARG A 21 29.08 -1.86 1.37
C ARG A 21 28.42 -0.50 1.24
N PHE A 22 28.64 0.17 0.10
CA PHE A 22 27.95 1.41 -0.24
C PHE A 22 26.45 1.16 -0.37
N VAL A 23 25.64 1.85 0.43
CA VAL A 23 24.19 1.79 0.31
C VAL A 23 23.69 3.22 0.16
N LYS A 24 23.26 3.60 -1.04
CA LYS A 24 22.31 4.71 -1.17
C LYS A 24 21.06 4.23 -0.42
N LYS A 25 20.90 4.66 0.83
CA LYS A 25 19.83 4.20 1.73
C LYS A 25 18.51 4.71 1.17
N PHE A 26 17.80 3.85 0.45
CA PHE A 26 16.36 3.95 0.34
C PHE A 26 15.73 3.25 1.56
N ASP A 27 14.63 3.80 2.03
CA ASP A 27 13.87 3.30 3.16
C ASP A 27 12.66 2.47 2.72
N LYS A 28 11.72 2.22 3.63
CA LYS A 28 10.56 1.39 3.37
C LYS A 28 9.52 2.11 2.50
N GLU A 29 9.40 3.42 2.65
CA GLU A 29 8.49 4.26 1.86
C GLU A 29 8.96 4.33 0.42
N ASP A 30 10.26 4.49 0.20
CA ASP A 30 10.86 4.40 -1.13
C ASP A 30 10.49 3.08 -1.84
N VAL A 31 10.51 1.94 -1.14
CA VAL A 31 10.09 0.66 -1.76
C VAL A 31 8.62 0.66 -2.18
N MET A 32 7.76 1.40 -1.46
CA MET A 32 6.35 1.52 -1.80
C MET A 32 6.13 2.32 -3.09
N ASP A 33 7.02 3.27 -3.40
CA ASP A 33 6.98 4.06 -4.64
C ASP A 33 7.32 3.21 -5.88
N VAL A 34 8.11 2.13 -5.73
CA VAL A 34 8.48 1.23 -6.84
C VAL A 34 7.25 0.59 -7.49
N PHE A 35 6.20 0.33 -6.71
CA PHE A 35 4.94 -0.20 -7.23
C PHE A 35 4.27 0.75 -8.23
N ASP A 36 4.54 2.06 -8.18
CA ASP A 36 4.03 3.04 -9.14
C ASP A 36 5.02 3.31 -10.30
N MET A 37 6.29 2.90 -10.16
CA MET A 37 7.32 3.05 -11.19
C MET A 37 7.34 1.89 -12.19
N VAL A 38 6.87 0.71 -11.78
CA VAL A 38 6.94 -0.53 -12.57
C VAL A 38 5.57 -0.88 -13.12
N GLU A 39 5.53 -1.37 -14.36
CA GLU A 39 4.28 -1.82 -14.95
C GLU A 39 3.75 -3.09 -14.27
N GLY A 40 2.55 -2.98 -13.70
CA GLY A 40 1.80 -4.10 -13.16
C GLY A 40 1.75 -4.13 -11.63
N PRO A 41 0.80 -4.91 -11.06
CA PRO A 41 0.49 -4.86 -9.63
C PRO A 41 1.52 -5.57 -8.73
N VAL A 42 2.54 -6.17 -9.33
CA VAL A 42 3.49 -7.05 -8.65
C VAL A 42 4.90 -6.64 -9.00
N ILE A 43 5.74 -6.50 -7.97
CA ILE A 43 7.17 -6.23 -8.13
C ILE A 43 8.00 -7.41 -7.60
N THR A 44 9.28 -7.39 -7.95
CA THR A 44 10.31 -8.28 -7.45
C THR A 44 11.41 -7.49 -6.74
N ALA A 45 12.25 -8.17 -5.97
CA ALA A 45 13.44 -7.54 -5.40
C ALA A 45 14.45 -7.09 -6.47
N GLY A 46 14.34 -7.58 -7.71
CA GLY A 46 15.13 -7.09 -8.84
C GLY A 46 14.66 -5.69 -9.23
N ASP A 47 13.35 -5.51 -9.40
CA ASP A 47 12.78 -4.21 -9.79
C ASP A 47 13.12 -3.09 -8.78
N VAL A 48 13.10 -3.41 -7.48
CA VAL A 48 13.53 -2.47 -6.41
C VAL A 48 15.03 -2.20 -6.47
N ALA A 49 15.84 -3.21 -6.77
CA ALA A 49 17.29 -3.06 -6.89
C ALA A 49 17.64 -2.16 -8.09
N ASP A 50 16.97 -2.36 -9.22
CA ASP A 50 17.13 -1.59 -10.44
C ASP A 50 16.67 -0.13 -10.25
N ALA A 51 15.54 0.11 -9.56
CA ALA A 51 15.01 1.46 -9.31
C ALA A 51 15.95 2.35 -8.47
N TYR A 52 16.65 1.76 -7.49
CA TYR A 52 17.50 2.51 -6.56
C TYR A 52 19.01 2.31 -6.76
N ASP A 53 19.43 1.67 -7.86
CA ASP A 53 20.82 1.30 -8.15
C ASP A 53 21.49 0.62 -6.93
N SER A 54 20.79 -0.38 -6.38
CA SER A 54 21.14 -1.00 -5.10
C SER A 54 21.32 -2.52 -5.18
N GLY A 55 21.93 -3.09 -4.15
CA GLY A 55 22.09 -4.54 -4.08
C GLY A 55 20.77 -5.28 -3.86
N ALA A 56 20.55 -6.38 -4.59
CA ALA A 56 19.38 -7.23 -4.45
C ALA A 56 19.15 -7.76 -3.01
N GLU A 57 20.21 -7.88 -2.21
CA GLU A 57 20.08 -8.26 -0.79
C GLU A 57 19.43 -7.17 0.05
N THR A 58 19.79 -5.91 -0.18
CA THR A 58 19.16 -4.74 0.48
C THR A 58 17.69 -4.65 0.09
N ALA A 59 17.37 -4.77 -1.19
CA ALA A 59 15.99 -4.79 -1.68
C ALA A 59 15.16 -5.91 -1.01
N ARG A 60 15.70 -7.14 -0.96
CA ARG A 60 15.03 -8.26 -0.28
C ARG A 60 14.84 -8.00 1.22
N ARG A 61 15.82 -7.37 1.88
CA ARG A 61 15.72 -7.04 3.31
C ARG A 61 14.57 -6.07 3.54
N ARG A 62 14.48 -4.99 2.76
CA ARG A 62 13.40 -4.00 2.87
C ARG A 62 12.01 -4.59 2.59
N LEU A 63 11.88 -5.40 1.55
CA LEU A 63 10.62 -6.08 1.23
C LEU A 63 10.17 -7.03 2.35
N ARG A 64 11.12 -7.71 3.02
CA ARG A 64 10.80 -8.52 4.21
C ARG A 64 10.37 -7.68 5.41
N GLU A 65 10.96 -6.50 5.59
CA GLU A 65 10.54 -5.57 6.65
C GLU A 65 9.10 -5.08 6.38
N LEU A 66 8.77 -4.72 5.13
CA LEU A 66 7.40 -4.32 4.76
C LEU A 66 6.37 -5.44 4.94
N ASP A 67 6.74 -6.69 4.67
CA ASP A 67 5.88 -7.85 4.87
C ASP A 67 5.66 -8.15 6.36
N ALA A 68 6.69 -7.98 7.18
CA ALA A 68 6.55 -8.05 8.63
C ALA A 68 5.65 -6.94 9.19
N ASP A 69 5.67 -5.76 8.57
CA ASP A 69 4.78 -4.64 8.90
C ASP A 69 3.37 -4.80 8.31
N GLY A 70 3.08 -5.88 7.57
CA GLY A 70 1.78 -6.13 6.93
C GLY A 70 1.46 -5.21 5.74
N ARG A 71 2.44 -4.43 5.25
CA ARG A 71 2.23 -3.46 4.15
C ARG A 71 2.29 -4.08 2.76
N VAL A 72 2.93 -5.24 2.64
CA VAL A 72 3.03 -5.99 1.39
C VAL A 72 2.79 -7.48 1.64
N ASN A 73 2.18 -8.13 0.67
CA ASN A 73 2.04 -9.57 0.62
C ASN A 73 3.13 -10.18 -0.28
N LYS A 74 3.47 -11.45 -0.04
CA LYS A 74 4.45 -12.17 -0.84
C LYS A 74 3.97 -13.56 -1.28
N ARG A 75 4.43 -13.99 -2.46
CA ARG A 75 4.31 -15.38 -2.92
C ARG A 75 5.55 -15.83 -3.66
N LYS A 76 5.99 -17.05 -3.36
CA LYS A 76 7.05 -17.72 -4.12
C LYS A 76 6.48 -18.32 -5.39
N ALA A 77 6.95 -17.84 -6.55
CA ALA A 77 6.60 -18.34 -7.87
C ALA A 77 7.84 -18.93 -8.56
N ARG A 78 7.96 -20.26 -8.55
CA ARG A 78 9.15 -21.00 -9.02
C ARG A 78 10.43 -20.48 -8.34
N LYS A 79 11.29 -19.80 -9.10
CA LYS A 79 12.59 -19.26 -8.65
C LYS A 79 12.51 -17.80 -8.20
N ARG A 80 11.35 -17.15 -8.31
CA ARG A 80 11.15 -15.73 -7.97
C ARG A 80 10.20 -15.57 -6.79
N VAL A 81 10.35 -14.48 -6.06
CA VAL A 81 9.38 -14.04 -5.05
C VAL A 81 8.71 -12.79 -5.61
N LEU A 82 7.39 -12.86 -5.66
CA LEU A 82 6.49 -11.80 -6.10
C LEU A 82 5.97 -11.07 -4.88
N TRP A 83 5.89 -9.75 -4.96
CA TRP A 83 5.44 -8.86 -3.90
C TRP A 83 4.35 -7.94 -4.44
N TRP A 84 3.28 -7.71 -3.68
CA TRP A 84 2.20 -6.79 -4.00
C TRP A 84 1.75 -6.05 -2.75
N ARG A 85 1.12 -4.88 -2.91
CA ARG A 85 0.57 -4.11 -1.79
C ARG A 85 -0.44 -4.97 -1.03
N ALA A 86 -0.41 -4.89 0.30
CA ALA A 86 -1.54 -5.39 1.08
C ALA A 86 -2.68 -4.39 0.93
N ASP A 87 -3.89 -4.87 0.60
CA ASP A 87 -5.07 -4.03 0.59
C ASP A 87 -5.26 -3.44 1.99
N GLU A 88 -5.37 -2.11 2.08
CA GLU A 88 -5.46 -1.41 3.38
C GLU A 88 -6.79 -1.65 4.11
N ASP A 89 -7.69 -2.44 3.52
CA ASP A 89 -9.04 -2.64 4.02
C ASP A 89 -9.47 -4.10 3.88
N GLU A 90 -9.11 -4.96 4.85
CA GLU A 90 -9.80 -6.26 5.02
C GLU A 90 -11.31 -6.07 5.35
N ASP A 91 -11.74 -4.85 5.66
CA ASP A 91 -13.13 -4.46 5.92
C ASP A 91 -13.82 -3.69 4.76
N SER A 92 -13.08 -3.26 3.73
CA SER A 92 -13.74 -2.71 2.52
C SER A 92 -14.03 -3.85 1.56
N PRO A 93 -15.28 -3.99 1.10
CA PRO A 93 -15.64 -5.02 0.14
C PRO A 93 -14.79 -4.84 -1.13
N ASP A 94 -14.27 -5.95 -1.66
CA ASP A 94 -13.49 -5.97 -2.88
C ASP A 94 -14.29 -5.27 -4.00
N VAL A 95 -13.82 -4.09 -4.41
CA VAL A 95 -14.54 -3.22 -5.33
C VAL A 95 -14.80 -3.91 -6.67
N ALA A 96 -13.96 -4.88 -7.05
CA ALA A 96 -14.13 -5.65 -8.28
C ALA A 96 -15.28 -6.66 -8.14
N ASP A 97 -15.39 -7.37 -7.02
CA ASP A 97 -16.52 -8.26 -6.75
C ASP A 97 -17.84 -7.48 -6.59
N VAL A 98 -17.78 -6.29 -6.03
CA VAL A 98 -18.95 -5.39 -5.88
C VAL A 98 -19.48 -4.92 -7.24
N LEU A 99 -18.59 -4.46 -8.11
CA LEU A 99 -18.95 -4.04 -9.47
C LEU A 99 -19.40 -5.23 -10.32
N ALA A 100 -18.80 -6.40 -10.14
CA ALA A 100 -19.18 -7.62 -10.84
C ALA A 100 -20.57 -8.12 -10.43
N ASN A 101 -20.89 -8.08 -9.13
CA ASN A 101 -22.18 -8.52 -8.60
C ASN A 101 -23.25 -7.43 -8.59
N ASN A 102 -22.90 -6.20 -8.96
CA ASN A 102 -23.76 -5.01 -8.89
C ASN A 102 -24.49 -4.91 -7.54
N ASP A 103 -23.78 -5.12 -6.44
CA ASP A 103 -24.38 -4.91 -5.11
C ASP A 103 -24.77 -3.44 -4.96
N PRO A 104 -26.07 -3.11 -4.94
CA PRO A 104 -26.51 -1.73 -5.03
C PRO A 104 -26.09 -0.91 -3.80
N GLU A 105 -26.05 -1.52 -2.61
CA GLU A 105 -25.67 -0.80 -1.38
C GLU A 105 -24.23 -0.29 -1.45
N THR A 106 -23.30 -1.13 -1.88
CA THR A 106 -21.89 -0.76 -1.92
C THR A 106 -21.62 0.25 -3.03
N LEU A 107 -22.31 0.15 -4.18
CA LEU A 107 -22.24 1.17 -5.23
C LEU A 107 -22.66 2.54 -4.72
N PHE A 108 -23.76 2.63 -3.96
CA PHE A 108 -24.22 3.91 -3.40
C PHE A 108 -23.25 4.47 -2.35
N LYS A 109 -22.64 3.63 -1.50
CA LYS A 109 -21.60 4.06 -0.56
C LYS A 109 -20.39 4.63 -1.31
N LEU A 110 -19.86 3.91 -2.30
CA LEU A 110 -18.70 4.34 -3.08
C LEU A 110 -18.95 5.63 -3.86
N LEU A 111 -20.14 5.76 -4.47
CA LEU A 111 -20.55 6.99 -5.16
C LEU A 111 -20.62 8.17 -4.19
N SER A 112 -21.22 7.99 -3.00
CA SER A 112 -21.31 9.06 -1.99
C SER A 112 -19.93 9.55 -1.54
N LEU A 113 -18.98 8.62 -1.40
CA LEU A 113 -17.61 8.90 -1.00
C LEU A 113 -16.84 9.64 -2.12
N ASN A 114 -16.87 9.13 -3.36
CA ASN A 114 -16.12 9.72 -4.48
C ASN A 114 -16.70 11.06 -4.97
N LEU A 115 -18.03 11.23 -4.93
CA LEU A 115 -18.66 12.48 -5.30
C LEU A 115 -18.49 13.56 -4.22
N GLY A 116 -18.18 13.15 -2.98
CA GLY A 116 -18.20 14.05 -1.81
C GLY A 116 -19.59 14.66 -1.57
N LYS A 117 -20.65 13.94 -1.95
CA LYS A 117 -22.05 14.40 -1.93
C LYS A 117 -22.92 13.32 -1.33
N SER A 118 -23.97 13.74 -0.62
CA SER A 118 -25.01 12.83 -0.18
C SER A 118 -25.87 12.36 -1.35
N ILE A 119 -26.28 11.10 -1.29
CA ILE A 119 -27.16 10.46 -2.26
C ILE A 119 -28.34 9.89 -1.49
N THR A 120 -29.56 10.21 -1.89
CA THR A 120 -30.78 9.67 -1.25
C THR A 120 -31.43 8.66 -2.19
N VAL A 121 -31.70 7.46 -1.67
CA VAL A 121 -32.39 6.38 -2.39
C VAL A 121 -33.53 5.89 -1.49
N GLY A 122 -34.77 6.19 -1.87
CA GLY A 122 -35.93 5.95 -1.02
C GLY A 122 -35.79 6.70 0.32
N ASP A 123 -35.93 5.97 1.42
CA ASP A 123 -35.81 6.49 2.79
C ASP A 123 -34.38 6.37 3.35
N THR A 124 -33.38 6.09 2.52
CA THR A 124 -31.97 5.95 2.94
C THR A 124 -31.11 7.04 2.33
N VAL A 125 -30.32 7.70 3.17
CA VAL A 125 -29.27 8.65 2.78
C VAL A 125 -27.92 7.94 2.86
N TYR A 126 -27.13 8.09 1.81
CA TYR A 126 -25.74 7.67 1.72
C TYR A 126 -24.86 8.91 1.77
N GLU A 127 -23.95 8.98 2.73
CA GLU A 127 -23.06 10.12 2.93
C GLU A 127 -21.70 9.65 3.40
N SER A 128 -20.63 10.11 2.75
CA SER A 128 -19.24 9.79 3.11
C SER A 128 -18.98 8.29 3.27
N GLY A 129 -19.57 7.45 2.40
CA GLY A 129 -19.42 5.99 2.45
C GLY A 129 -20.28 5.29 3.51
N SER A 130 -21.05 6.03 4.30
CA SER A 130 -21.98 5.51 5.30
C SER A 130 -23.43 5.61 4.83
N LYS A 131 -24.35 4.87 5.46
CA LYS A 131 -25.79 4.97 5.21
C LYS A 131 -26.56 5.22 6.50
N HIS A 132 -27.63 6.00 6.42
CA HIS A 132 -28.55 6.24 7.52
C HIS A 132 -29.97 6.49 6.98
N PRO A 133 -31.02 6.26 7.77
CA PRO A 133 -32.37 6.61 7.35
C PRO A 133 -32.47 8.14 7.16
N VAL A 134 -33.32 8.59 6.25
CA VAL A 134 -33.70 10.00 6.14
C VAL A 134 -34.23 10.45 7.49
N GLU A 135 -33.58 11.44 8.09
CA GLU A 135 -34.10 12.06 9.31
C GLU A 135 -35.46 12.68 8.97
N GLN A 136 -36.54 12.02 9.40
CA GLN A 136 -37.86 12.62 9.40
C GLN A 136 -37.80 13.72 10.44
N SER A 137 -37.61 14.96 10.00
CA SER A 137 -37.89 16.13 10.81
C SER A 137 -39.33 15.99 11.29
N ALA A 138 -39.48 15.58 12.54
CA ALA A 138 -40.74 15.59 13.27
C ALA A 138 -41.13 17.06 13.49
N ASP A 139 -41.60 17.69 12.43
CA ASP A 139 -42.21 19.01 12.49
C ASP A 139 -43.57 18.84 13.19
N SER A 140 -43.63 19.35 14.42
CA SER A 140 -44.81 19.40 15.28
C SER A 140 -45.66 20.62 15.00
#